data_AF-A0A7L2RTA9-F1
#
_entry.id   AF-A0A7L2RTA9-F1
#
_cell.length_a   1.000
_cell.length_b   1.000
_cell.length_c   1.000
_cell.angle_alpha   90.00
_cell.angle_beta   90.00
_cell.angle_gamma   90.00
#
_symmetry.space_group_name_H-M   'P 1'
#
loop_
_entity.id
_entity.type
_entity.pdbx_description
1 polymer ?
#
loop_
_entity_poly.entity_id
_entity_poly.type
_entity_poly.pdbx_seq_one_letter_code
_entity_poly.pdbx_strand_id
1 'polypeptide(L)' 'EPQTDPVVTVAAVARRQGAPEPFVRAVFALLPCAPLRGATVRSFDSERDLLQVRGQIGGF' A
#
# COMPACT_ATOMS: atom_id res chain seq x y z
N GLU A 1 6.36 -1.01 -19.67
CA GLU A 1 5.87 0.39 -19.73
C GLU A 1 4.66 0.54 -18.81
N PRO A 2 4.41 1.72 -18.20
CA PRO A 2 3.35 1.89 -17.21
C PRO A 2 1.91 1.71 -17.74
N GLN A 3 1.71 1.66 -19.06
CA GLN A 3 0.41 1.32 -19.67
C GLN A 3 0.27 -0.16 -20.02
N THR A 4 1.39 -0.91 -19.99
CA THR A 4 1.47 -2.31 -20.38
C THR A 4 1.62 -3.23 -19.17
N ASP A 5 2.29 -2.74 -18.12
CA ASP A 5 2.59 -3.48 -16.90
C ASP A 5 1.82 -2.89 -15.71
N PRO A 6 0.72 -3.52 -15.27
CA PRO A 6 -0.12 -2.98 -14.20
C PRO A 6 0.59 -3.00 -12.84
N VAL A 7 0.28 -2.04 -11.98
CA VAL A 7 0.73 -2.03 -10.59
C VAL A 7 -0.02 -3.08 -9.79
N VAL A 8 0.70 -4.14 -9.40
CA VAL A 8 0.13 -5.28 -8.66
C VAL A 8 0.06 -5.03 -7.15
N THR A 9 1.01 -4.28 -6.59
CA THR A 9 1.06 -4.04 -5.14
C THR A 9 1.78 -2.74 -4.81
N VAL A 10 1.33 -2.06 -3.76
CA VAL A 10 1.94 -0.87 -3.18
C VAL A 10 2.11 -1.07 -1.69
N ALA A 11 3.32 -0.86 -1.17
CA ALA A 11 3.61 -0.91 0.26
C ALA A 11 3.91 0.49 0.80
N ALA A 12 3.35 0.83 1.96
CA ALA A 12 3.58 2.08 2.65
C ALA A 12 4.03 1.82 4.09
N VAL A 13 5.09 2.52 4.50
CA VAL A 13 5.64 2.43 5.86
C VAL A 13 5.88 3.85 6.36
N ALA A 14 5.33 4.19 7.52
CA ALA A 14 5.58 5.46 8.17
C ALA A 14 6.32 5.26 9.49
N ARG A 15 7.36 6.08 9.70
CA ARG A 15 8.12 6.16 10.96
C ARG A 15 8.08 7.58 11.47
N ARG A 16 8.04 7.74 12.80
CA ARG A 16 8.35 9.03 13.42
C ARG A 16 9.86 9.24 13.34
N GLN A 17 10.30 10.46 13.08
CA GLN A 17 11.73 10.77 13.06
C GLN A 17 12.37 10.39 14.40
N GLY A 18 13.48 9.64 14.36
CA GLY A 18 14.19 9.15 15.55
C GLY A 18 13.56 7.92 16.23
N ALA A 19 12.40 7.42 15.76
CA ALA A 19 11.82 6.20 16.32
C ALA A 19 12.52 4.94 15.77
N PRO A 20 12.76 3.92 16.63
CA PRO A 20 13.41 2.68 16.21
C PRO A 20 12.53 1.85 15.27
N GLU A 21 11.20 1.99 15.37
CA GLU A 21 10.22 1.16 14.69
C GLU A 21 9.15 2.00 13.98
N PRO A 22 8.59 1.49 12.86
CA PRO A 22 7.48 2.14 12.17
C PRO A 22 6.19 1.99 12.93
N PHE A 23 5.37 3.04 12.89
CA PHE A 23 4.04 3.05 13.49
C PHE A 23 2.95 2.66 12.48
N VAL A 24 3.23 2.74 11.17
CA VAL A 24 2.35 2.25 10.11
C VAL A 24 3.12 1.31 9.19
N ARG A 25 2.52 0.15 8.90
CA ARG A 25 2.90 -0.77 7.82
C ARG A 25 1.62 -1.15 7.10
N ALA A 26 1.53 -0.81 5.81
CA ALA A 26 0.35 -1.11 5.01
C ALA A 26 0.75 -1.66 3.64
N VAL A 27 -0.04 -2.62 3.14
CA VAL A 27 0.10 -3.21 1.81
C VAL A 27 -1.24 -3.10 1.10
N PHE A 28 -1.23 -2.51 -0.09
CA PHE A 28 -2.38 -2.34 -0.97
C PHE A 28 -2.14 -3.24 -2.18
N ALA A 29 -2.97 -4.25 -2.37
CA ALA A 29 -2.80 -5.28 -3.40
C ALA A 29 -3.93 -5.23 -4.43
N LEU A 30 -3.58 -5.47 -5.69
CA LEU A 30 -4.54 -5.77 -6.73
C LEU A 30 -4.92 -7.25 -6.59
N LEU A 31 -6.22 -7.54 -6.51
CA LEU A 31 -6.81 -8.84 -6.19
C LEU A 31 -6.65 -9.27 -4.71
N PRO A 32 -7.40 -10.31 -4.26
CA PRO A 32 -7.31 -10.81 -2.89
C PRO A 32 -5.88 -11.23 -2.51
N CYS A 33 -5.43 -10.79 -1.33
CA CYS A 33 -4.12 -11.11 -0.77
C CYS A 33 -4.29 -11.62 0.67
N ALA A 34 -3.44 -12.57 1.08
CA ALA A 34 -3.47 -13.10 2.42
C ALA A 34 -3.07 -12.04 3.47
N PRO A 35 -3.63 -12.07 4.69
CA PRO A 35 -3.24 -11.14 5.74
C PRO A 35 -1.77 -11.33 6.12
N LEU A 36 -1.04 -10.21 6.26
CA LEU A 36 0.36 -10.18 6.67
C LEU A 36 0.46 -9.79 8.15
N ARG A 37 1.24 -10.55 8.92
CA ARG A 37 1.41 -10.27 10.35
C ARG A 37 2.10 -8.91 10.55
N GLY A 38 1.49 -8.03 11.34
CA GLY A 38 2.06 -6.71 11.67
C GLY A 38 1.92 -5.66 10.56
N ALA A 39 1.15 -5.93 9.49
CA ALA A 39 0.84 -4.97 8.46
C ALA A 39 -0.66 -4.98 8.14
N THR A 40 -1.21 -3.81 7.85
CA THR A 40 -2.58 -3.69 7.35
C THR A 40 -2.61 -4.03 5.87
N VAL A 41 -3.28 -5.13 5.49
CA VAL A 41 -3.44 -5.52 4.09
C VAL A 41 -4.81 -5.07 3.59
N ARG A 42 -4.86 -4.39 2.45
CA ARG A 42 -6.08 -4.02 1.74
C ARG A 42 -5.99 -4.49 0.28
N SER A 43 -6.98 -5.22 -0.16
CA SER A 43 -7.10 -5.68 -1.54
C SER A 43 -8.11 -4.84 -2.32
N PHE A 44 -7.86 -4.66 -3.61
CA PHE A 44 -8.70 -3.92 -4.54
C PHE A 44 -8.92 -4.74 -5.80
N ASP A 45 -10.10 -4.62 -6.41
CA ASP A 45 -10.43 -5.34 -7.64
C ASP A 45 -9.92 -4.63 -8.90
N SER A 46 -9.57 -3.33 -8.79
CA SER A 46 -9.06 -2.55 -9.90
C SER A 46 -7.79 -1.76 -9.53
N GLU A 47 -6.89 -1.60 -10.50
CA GLU A 47 -5.66 -0.82 -10.34
C GLU A 47 -5.98 0.66 -10.06
N ARG A 48 -7.07 1.16 -10.65
CA ARG A 48 -7.53 2.54 -10.43
C ARG A 48 -7.83 2.82 -8.97
N ASP A 49 -8.53 1.92 -8.29
CA ASP A 49 -8.88 2.09 -6.87
C ASP A 49 -7.64 2.01 -5.97
N LEU A 50 -6.75 1.07 -6.27
CA LEU A 50 -5.46 0.93 -5.60
C LEU A 50 -4.64 2.23 -5.72
N LEU A 51 -4.52 2.78 -6.92
CA LEU A 51 -3.77 4.00 -7.20
C LEU A 51 -4.44 5.25 -6.61
N GLN A 52 -5.77 5.30 -6.54
CA GLN A 52 -6.50 6.39 -5.89
C GLN A 52 -6.21 6.44 -4.39
N VAL A 53 -6.23 5.28 -3.71
CA VAL A 53 -5.87 5.19 -2.30
C VAL A 53 -4.40 5.55 -2.08
N ARG A 54 -3.49 5.12 -2.97
CA ARG A 54 -2.08 5.54 -2.91
C ARG A 54 -1.94 7.06 -2.89
N GLY A 55 -2.70 7.79 -3.70
CA GLY A 55 -2.69 9.25 -3.72
C GLY A 55 -3.06 9.90 -2.39
N GLN A 56 -3.87 9.24 -1.56
CA GLN A 56 -4.30 9.75 -0.25
C GLN A 56 -3.28 9.49 0.88
N ILE A 57 -2.36 8.53 0.70
CA ILE A 57 -1.38 8.15 1.74
C ILE A 57 -0.23 9.15 1.85
N GLY A 58 0.07 9.89 0.76
CA GLY A 58 1.14 10.88 0.72
C GLY A 58 0.72 12.30 1.13
N GLY A 59 -0.52 12.51 1.56
CA GLY A 59 -1.08 13.84 1.90
C GLY A 59 -0.91 14.26 3.36
N PHE A 60 0.17 13.84 4.02
CA PHE A 60 0.57 14.33 5.35
C PHE A 60 1.71 15.34 5.25
#